data_AF-A0A093PCB3-F1
#
_entry.id   AF-A0A093PCB3-F1
#
_cell.length_a   1.000
_cell.length_b   1.000
_cell.length_c   1.000
_cell.angle_alpha   90.00
_cell.angle_beta   90.00
_cell.angle_gamma   90.00
#
_symmetry.space_group_name_H-M   'P 1'
#
loop_
_entity.id
_entity.type
_entity.pdbx_description
1 polymer ?
#
loop_
_entity_poly.entity_id
_entity_poly.type
_entity_poly.pdbx_seq_one_letter_code
_entity_poly.pdbx_strand_id
1 'polypeptide(L)'
;VTEEDRAAELQKTKTTPAETGVNNLTGDVVDLETLRKSVEDFFSFCYGEALGKSTMVPVPYEKIQRDQSAVIVQGLPKGLAFKNPANYDVSTLKWILENKSGISFIIKRLF
;
A
#
# COMPACT_ATOMS: atom_id res chain seq x y z
N VAL A 1 -51.15 19.01 -22.27
CA VAL A 1 -51.42 17.56 -22.26
C VAL A 1 -50.16 16.91 -22.81
N THR A 2 -49.08 16.80 -22.05
CA THR A 2 -48.88 16.19 -20.71
C THR A 2 -48.50 14.71 -20.87
N GLU A 3 -47.37 14.36 -20.23
CA GLU A 3 -46.87 13.01 -19.88
C GLU A 3 -46.39 12.15 -21.07
N GLU A 4 -45.15 11.65 -21.09
CA GLU A 4 -44.74 10.53 -20.25
C GLU A 4 -43.29 10.62 -19.74
N ASP A 5 -43.19 10.34 -18.45
CA ASP A 5 -42.06 10.32 -17.54
C ASP A 5 -41.15 9.08 -17.77
N ARG A 6 -39.83 9.26 -17.69
CA ARG A 6 -38.94 8.19 -17.26
C ARG A 6 -37.99 8.68 -16.18
N ALA A 7 -38.48 8.54 -14.95
CA ALA A 7 -37.72 8.56 -13.72
C ALA A 7 -36.63 7.47 -13.62
N ALA A 8 -35.73 7.73 -12.69
CA ALA A 8 -34.43 7.13 -12.42
C ALA A 8 -34.44 5.65 -11.99
N GLU A 9 -33.32 4.95 -12.26
CA GLU A 9 -32.72 4.09 -11.23
C GLU A 9 -31.18 4.06 -11.31
N LEU A 10 -30.60 3.91 -10.13
CA LEU A 10 -29.27 4.25 -9.67
C LEU A 10 -28.13 3.32 -10.13
N GLN A 11 -27.01 3.97 -10.43
CA GLN A 11 -25.71 3.78 -9.79
C GLN A 11 -25.48 2.46 -9.01
N LYS A 12 -24.66 1.56 -9.58
CA LYS A 12 -23.73 0.74 -8.81
C LYS A 12 -22.31 0.98 -9.32
N THR A 13 -21.64 1.89 -8.62
CA THR A 13 -20.19 1.89 -8.36
C THR A 13 -19.29 1.59 -9.56
N LYS A 14 -19.16 2.59 -10.43
CA LYS A 14 -17.94 2.81 -11.20
C LYS A 14 -16.83 3.24 -10.23
N THR A 15 -16.16 2.28 -9.62
CA THR A 15 -14.86 2.50 -8.97
C THR A 15 -13.82 2.56 -10.08
N THR A 16 -13.52 3.78 -10.52
CA THR A 16 -12.29 4.14 -11.23
C THR A 16 -11.63 5.16 -10.29
N PRO A 17 -10.31 5.15 -10.02
CA PRO A 17 -9.29 5.09 -11.08
C PRO A 17 -7.96 4.42 -10.71
N ALA A 18 -7.42 3.61 -11.62
CA ALA A 18 -5.97 3.44 -11.76
C ALA A 18 -5.62 2.93 -13.16
N GLU A 19 -6.12 3.60 -14.20
CA GLU A 19 -5.54 3.51 -15.53
C GLU A 19 -4.73 4.79 -15.73
N THR A 20 -3.57 4.87 -15.07
CA THR A 20 -2.63 5.97 -15.30
C THR A 20 -1.71 5.59 -16.44
N GLY A 21 -2.04 6.11 -17.62
CA GLY A 21 -1.09 6.85 -18.45
C GLY A 21 0.16 6.11 -18.93
N VAL A 22 0.05 5.49 -20.11
CA VAL A 22 1.20 5.24 -20.98
C VAL A 22 1.66 6.58 -21.59
N ASN A 23 2.48 7.34 -20.88
CA ASN A 23 3.11 8.56 -21.43
C ASN A 23 4.62 8.47 -21.31
N ASN A 24 5.27 8.31 -22.46
CA ASN A 24 6.68 7.99 -22.73
C ASN A 24 7.69 9.10 -22.38
N LEU A 25 7.68 9.61 -21.14
CA LEU A 25 8.67 10.59 -20.62
C LEU A 25 9.36 10.10 -19.33
N THR A 26 9.22 8.81 -19.03
CA THR A 26 8.89 8.38 -17.66
C THR A 26 9.67 7.16 -17.19
N GLY A 27 10.78 6.77 -17.82
CA GLY A 27 11.53 5.57 -17.43
C GLY A 27 11.99 5.55 -15.96
N ASP A 28 12.38 6.70 -15.41
CA ASP A 28 12.89 6.81 -14.03
C ASP A 28 11.80 7.09 -12.99
N VAL A 29 10.83 7.95 -13.33
CA VAL A 29 9.66 8.26 -12.46
C VAL A 29 8.73 7.06 -12.34
N VAL A 30 8.48 6.31 -13.44
CA VAL A 30 7.68 5.09 -13.40
C VAL A 30 8.37 4.01 -12.57
N ASP A 31 9.70 3.94 -12.60
CA ASP A 31 10.45 3.01 -11.74
C ASP A 31 10.19 3.34 -10.26
N LEU A 32 10.29 4.61 -9.85
CA LEU A 32 10.00 5.01 -8.47
C LEU A 32 8.56 4.75 -8.04
N GLU A 33 7.57 5.12 -8.86
CA GLU A 33 6.16 4.86 -8.53
C GLU A 33 5.86 3.36 -8.46
N THR A 34 6.44 2.56 -9.36
CA THR A 34 6.33 1.09 -9.36
C THR A 34 6.95 0.49 -8.09
N LEU A 35 8.10 1.00 -7.66
CA LEU A 35 8.76 0.56 -6.43
C LEU A 35 7.92 0.92 -5.20
N ARG A 36 7.40 2.15 -5.13
CA ARG A 36 6.50 2.57 -4.05
C ARG A 36 5.28 1.67 -3.99
N LYS A 37 4.66 1.37 -5.13
CA LYS A 37 3.49 0.52 -5.22
C LYS A 37 3.80 -0.92 -4.82
N SER A 38 4.93 -1.45 -5.29
CA SER A 38 5.37 -2.82 -4.98
C SER A 38 5.70 -2.99 -3.50
N VAL A 39 6.33 -2.00 -2.86
CA VAL A 39 6.60 -2.01 -1.41
C VAL A 39 5.30 -1.85 -0.60
N GLU A 40 4.39 -0.98 -1.05
CA GLU A 40 3.07 -0.81 -0.43
C GLU A 40 2.26 -2.12 -0.46
N ASP A 41 2.25 -2.79 -1.60
CA ASP A 41 1.60 -4.08 -1.84
C ASP A 41 2.20 -5.15 -0.92
N PHE A 42 3.53 -5.26 -0.90
CA PHE A 42 4.27 -6.16 -0.02
C PHE A 42 3.98 -5.93 1.46
N PHE A 43 4.01 -4.70 1.94
CA PHE A 43 3.68 -4.39 3.33
C PHE A 43 2.22 -4.70 3.66
N SER A 44 1.30 -4.43 2.74
CA SER A 44 -0.12 -4.74 2.91
C SER A 44 -0.38 -6.24 2.96
N PHE A 45 0.37 -7.00 2.15
CA PHE A 45 0.37 -8.46 2.19
C PHE A 45 0.93 -8.98 3.52
N CYS A 46 2.13 -8.58 3.92
CA CYS A 46 2.74 -9.02 5.19
C CYS A 46 1.89 -8.63 6.41
N TYR A 47 1.26 -7.45 6.40
CA TYR A 47 0.36 -7.04 7.47
C TYR A 47 -0.90 -7.90 7.50
N GLY A 48 -1.49 -8.19 6.34
CA GLY A 48 -2.60 -9.14 6.21
C GLY A 48 -2.23 -10.53 6.76
N GLU A 49 -1.09 -11.07 6.33
CA GLU A 49 -0.61 -12.37 6.82
C GLU A 49 -0.34 -12.36 8.32
N ALA A 50 0.27 -11.31 8.87
CA ALA A 50 0.51 -11.16 10.30
C ALA A 50 -0.79 -11.00 11.11
N LEU A 51 -1.87 -10.55 10.48
CA LEU A 51 -3.23 -10.53 11.03
C LEU A 51 -3.94 -11.90 10.94
N GLY A 52 -3.33 -12.88 10.27
CA GLY A 52 -3.97 -14.16 9.94
C GLY A 52 -5.02 -14.05 8.82
N LYS A 53 -4.93 -13.02 7.98
CA LYS A 53 -5.80 -12.83 6.81
C LYS A 53 -5.02 -13.18 5.53
N SER A 54 -5.64 -13.97 4.65
CA SER A 54 -5.10 -14.25 3.30
C SER A 54 -5.38 -13.13 2.29
N THR A 55 -5.89 -11.99 2.75
CA THR A 55 -6.17 -10.80 1.94
C THR A 55 -5.14 -9.73 2.24
N MET A 56 -4.78 -8.95 1.22
CA MET A 56 -4.00 -7.74 1.44
C MET A 56 -4.77 -6.73 2.28
N VAL A 57 -4.18 -6.30 3.39
CA VAL A 57 -4.79 -5.32 4.29
C VAL A 57 -3.96 -4.05 4.27
N PRO A 58 -4.56 -2.88 3.99
CA PRO A 58 -3.81 -1.63 3.98
C PRO A 58 -3.16 -1.39 5.35
N VAL A 59 -1.86 -1.11 5.34
CA VAL A 59 -1.10 -0.90 6.57
C VAL A 59 -1.41 0.47 7.18
N PRO A 60 -1.84 0.54 8.44
CA PRO A 60 -2.12 1.81 9.10
C PRO A 60 -0.82 2.48 9.57
N TYR A 61 -0.02 2.99 8.63
CA TYR A 61 1.31 3.57 8.90
C TYR A 61 1.29 4.62 10.02
N GLU A 62 0.30 5.51 10.04
CA GLU A 62 0.18 6.56 11.08
C GLU A 62 -0.04 5.97 12.49
N LYS A 63 -0.83 4.90 12.60
CA LYS A 63 -1.11 4.24 13.88
C LYS A 63 0.13 3.52 14.39
N ILE A 64 0.83 2.82 13.50
CA ILE A 64 2.08 2.11 13.82
C ILE A 64 3.18 3.09 14.19
N GLN A 65 3.28 4.24 13.52
CA GLN A 65 4.25 5.27 13.88
C GLN A 65 3.98 5.87 15.26
N ARG A 66 2.71 6.07 15.62
CA ARG A 66 2.33 6.53 16.97
C ARG A 66 2.54 5.46 18.03
N ASP A 67 2.30 4.19 17.71
CA ASP A 67 2.47 3.05 18.63
C ASP A 67 3.26 1.93 17.96
N GLN A 68 4.58 2.05 18.00
CA GLN A 68 5.50 1.04 17.42
C GLN A 68 5.52 -0.27 18.23
N SER A 69 4.94 -0.26 19.43
CA SER A 69 4.75 -1.48 20.24
C SER A 69 3.68 -2.40 19.68
N ALA A 70 2.67 -1.87 18.98
CA ALA A 70 1.57 -2.64 18.44
C ALA A 70 1.97 -3.49 17.23
N VAL A 71 2.87 -2.99 16.36
CA VAL A 71 3.38 -3.72 15.19
C VAL A 71 4.88 -3.56 15.10
N ILE A 72 5.60 -4.68 15.21
CA ILE A 72 7.05 -4.72 15.10
C ILE A 72 7.39 -5.21 13.70
N VAL A 73 8.18 -4.43 12.96
CA VAL A 73 8.69 -4.82 11.63
C VAL A 73 10.13 -5.29 11.79
N GLN A 74 10.39 -6.54 11.44
CA GLN A 74 11.72 -7.13 11.44
C GLN A 74 12.28 -7.18 10.02
N GLY A 75 13.60 -7.31 9.89
CA GLY A 75 14.30 -7.41 8.60
C GLY A 75 14.55 -6.09 7.86
N LEU A 76 14.05 -4.97 8.38
CA LEU A 76 14.40 -3.64 7.87
C LEU A 76 15.88 -3.31 8.16
N PRO A 77 16.50 -2.46 7.33
CA PRO A 77 17.90 -2.12 7.50
C PRO A 77 18.10 -1.37 8.83
N LYS A 78 19.25 -1.60 9.47
CA LYS A 78 19.56 -1.06 10.81
C LYS A 78 19.48 0.47 10.78
N GLY A 79 18.59 1.03 11.61
CA GLY A 79 18.38 2.48 11.72
C GLY A 79 17.29 3.04 10.79
N LEU A 80 16.68 2.23 9.93
CA LEU A 80 15.52 2.64 9.15
C LEU A 80 14.24 2.44 9.97
N ALA A 81 13.56 3.55 10.27
CA ALA A 81 12.24 3.50 10.90
C ALA A 81 11.17 3.11 9.88
N PHE A 82 10.22 2.28 10.31
CA PHE A 82 9.06 1.92 9.50
C PHE A 82 8.17 3.16 9.25
N LYS A 83 7.95 3.47 7.97
CA LYS A 83 7.12 4.58 7.49
C LYS A 83 6.47 4.21 6.16
N ASN A 84 5.58 5.10 5.69
CA ASN A 84 4.93 4.99 4.40
C ASN A 84 5.99 4.88 3.26
N PRO A 85 5.86 3.92 2.33
CA PRO A 85 6.78 3.76 1.20
C PRO A 85 6.95 5.02 0.34
N ALA A 86 5.96 5.92 0.30
CA ALA A 86 6.09 7.21 -0.37
C ALA A 86 7.21 8.09 0.23
N ASN A 87 7.55 7.90 1.52
CA ASN A 87 8.58 8.64 2.24
C ASN A 87 9.96 7.95 2.22
N TYR A 88 10.12 6.86 1.45
CA TYR A 88 11.43 6.24 1.23
C TYR A 88 12.04 6.69 -0.09
N ASP A 89 13.36 6.72 -0.12
CA ASP A 89 14.15 6.91 -1.33
C ASP A 89 14.11 5.65 -2.22
N VAL A 90 14.36 5.82 -3.52
CA VAL A 90 14.43 4.75 -4.52
C VAL A 90 15.32 3.60 -4.04
N SER A 91 16.51 3.91 -3.51
CA SER A 91 17.47 2.93 -3.02
C SER A 91 16.91 2.08 -1.87
N THR A 92 16.18 2.71 -0.95
CA THR A 92 15.54 2.02 0.18
C THR A 92 14.40 1.13 -0.30
N LEU A 93 13.58 1.61 -1.24
CA LEU A 93 12.49 0.82 -1.81
C LEU A 93 13.01 -0.42 -2.55
N LYS A 94 14.05 -0.27 -3.37
CA LYS A 94 14.73 -1.40 -4.04
C LYS A 94 15.27 -2.40 -3.03
N TRP A 95 15.96 -1.92 -1.99
CA TRP A 95 16.52 -2.77 -0.94
C TRP A 95 15.44 -3.59 -0.21
N ILE A 96 14.32 -2.95 0.13
CA ILE A 96 13.18 -3.62 0.78
C ILE A 96 12.63 -4.74 -0.11
N LEU A 97 12.46 -4.50 -1.41
CA LEU A 97 11.95 -5.51 -2.34
C LEU A 97 12.94 -6.67 -2.55
N GLU A 98 14.24 -6.38 -2.56
CA GLU A 98 15.29 -7.38 -2.69
C GLU A 98 15.42 -8.24 -1.42
N ASN A 99 15.25 -7.63 -0.24
CA ASN A 99 15.34 -8.30 1.06
C ASN A 99 13.96 -8.64 1.65
N LYS A 100 12.90 -8.61 0.83
CA LYS A 100 11.52 -8.81 1.28
C LYS A 100 11.31 -10.14 2.01
N SER A 101 12.04 -11.18 1.62
CA SER A 101 11.99 -12.49 2.27
C SER A 101 12.50 -12.49 3.71
N GLY A 102 13.35 -11.53 4.07
CA GLY A 102 13.83 -11.34 5.44
C GLY A 102 12.96 -10.38 6.25
N ILE A 103 12.02 -9.69 5.61
CA ILE A 103 11.15 -8.71 6.25
C ILE A 103 9.87 -9.39 6.71
N SER A 104 9.54 -9.21 7.98
CA SER A 104 8.33 -9.79 8.58
C SER A 104 7.65 -8.81 9.52
N PHE A 105 6.33 -8.93 9.62
CA PHE A 105 5.49 -8.11 10.47
C PHE A 105 5.03 -8.95 11.66
N ILE A 106 5.16 -8.42 12.86
CA ILE A 106 4.72 -9.06 14.09
C ILE A 106 3.70 -8.14 14.75
N ILE A 107 2.44 -8.56 14.72
CA ILE A 107 1.34 -7.80 15.33
C ILE A 107 1.21 -8.24 16.79
N LYS A 108 1.52 -7.33 17.70
CA LYS A 108 1.38 -7.50 19.14
C LYS A 108 0.02 -7.00 19.63
N ARG A 109 -0.51 -5.95 19.00
CA ARG A 109 -1.79 -5.33 19.37
C ARG A 109 -2.47 -4.78 18.11
N LEU A 110 -3.78 -4.99 18.02
CA LEU A 110 -4.63 -4.42 16.96
C LEU A 110 -5.03 -2.99 17.33
N PHE A 111 -5.28 -2.16 16.31
CA PHE A 111 -5.72 -0.78 16.45
C PHE A 111 -7.23 -0.62 16.31
#